data_AF-A0A8D2ZKK7-F1
#
_entry.id   AF-A0A8D2ZKK7-F1
#
_cell.length_a   1.000
_cell.length_b   1.000
_cell.length_c   1.000
_cell.angle_alpha   90.00
_cell.angle_beta   90.00
_cell.angle_gamma   90.00
#
_symmetry.space_group_name_H-M   'P 1'
#
loop_
_entity.id
_entity.type
_entity.pdbx_description
1 polymer ?
#
loop_
_entity_poly.entity_id
_entity_poly.type
_entity_poly.pdbx_seq_one_letter_code
_entity_poly.pdbx_strand_id
1 'polypeptide(L)'
;MKRLSKTLWNYRSICLIVLTPLLLLPLPVVVSTKQAECAFVLLLMATYWVTEVIPLSMTAMLPAILFPMFGIMNSSGVAKEYFKDFHFLLVGVTCLATSIEKWGLHRRIALRLVTMVGVNPAWLMLGFMSGCAFLSMWVQNTSAVMMMMPIVEAVLQQILGAKVYAGEDNPNLQLDGTTATAAECTPVTPSRTQQDLMTCKAMCIAIAYSSNIGGIATLPGTSPNLIFSEYLNQIYPNCNCINFGKWLLLCLPISVIMLLLTWMWLYWLFIGSDFKFLWRCGGERSEKENAARKVIEDDYKFLGPMSSQEIFTAVVFLMMVLLWLTRSPGFMSGWASLFPHYITDATVALLLGLSFFIIPAHGPSRKYEALISWKEFQALMPWKVALLVGGGFALAEGTKESGLSLWVAELLTPLGDLPDLATIVVACIIVTTVTEVASNAATITIFLPILSPLAEAIHVNPLYVLIPTTLCTSFSFLLPVSNPPNAVVFAYGHINIMDMVKAGLGVNVIGVLAVLLAVVTWGVPLFSLDTYPDWAPVLPGFNSTTP
;
A
#
# COMPACT_ATOMS: atom_id res chain seq x y z
N MET A 1 -13.56 41.34 0.71
CA MET A 1 -12.54 40.35 1.13
C MET A 1 -13.00 38.89 1.03
N LYS A 2 -14.09 38.43 1.68
CA LYS A 2 -14.53 37.01 1.62
C LYS A 2 -14.87 36.47 0.21
N ARG A 3 -15.46 37.28 -0.68
CA ARG A 3 -15.69 36.89 -2.09
C ARG A 3 -14.40 36.72 -2.89
N LEU A 4 -13.46 37.67 -2.76
CA LEU A 4 -12.14 37.60 -3.42
C LEU A 4 -11.34 36.36 -2.98
N SER A 5 -11.38 36.04 -1.68
CA SER A 5 -10.75 34.83 -1.11
C SER A 5 -11.36 33.54 -1.67
N LYS A 6 -12.69 33.47 -1.83
CA LYS A 6 -13.37 32.31 -2.43
C LYS A 6 -13.04 32.16 -3.92
N THR A 7 -12.98 33.27 -4.65
CA THR A 7 -12.57 33.29 -6.07
C THR A 7 -11.11 32.87 -6.23
N LEU A 8 -10.19 33.42 -5.44
CA LEU A 8 -8.78 33.01 -5.41
C LEU A 8 -8.61 31.52 -5.07
N TRP A 9 -9.42 30.98 -4.16
CA TRP A 9 -9.41 29.56 -3.83
C TRP A 9 -9.87 28.68 -5.00
N ASN A 10 -10.88 29.13 -5.76
CA ASN A 10 -11.34 28.42 -6.96
C ASN A 10 -10.29 28.43 -8.09
N TYR A 11 -9.49 29.50 -8.20
CA TYR A 11 -8.38 29.56 -9.16
C TYR A 11 -7.06 28.98 -8.64
N ARG A 12 -6.99 28.50 -7.39
CA ARG A 12 -5.76 27.98 -6.76
C ARG A 12 -5.06 26.94 -7.63
N SER A 13 -5.82 26.00 -8.19
CA SER A 13 -5.24 24.96 -9.05
C SER A 13 -4.64 25.53 -10.32
N ILE A 14 -5.33 26.48 -10.96
CA ILE A 14 -4.82 27.16 -12.16
C ILE A 14 -3.59 28.00 -11.83
N CYS A 15 -3.60 28.70 -10.70
CA CYS A 15 -2.45 29.46 -10.22
C CYS A 15 -1.25 28.55 -9.99
N LEU A 16 -1.41 27.38 -9.33
CA LEU A 16 -0.32 26.43 -9.13
C LEU A 16 0.18 25.84 -10.46
N ILE A 17 -0.73 25.48 -11.38
CA ILE A 17 -0.34 24.93 -12.69
C ILE A 17 0.50 25.95 -13.48
N VAL A 18 0.14 27.23 -13.47
CA VAL A 18 0.85 28.25 -14.26
C VAL A 18 2.07 28.80 -13.53
N LEU A 19 1.97 29.08 -12.23
CA LEU A 19 3.01 29.74 -11.45
C LEU A 19 4.20 28.82 -11.17
N THR A 20 3.98 27.52 -10.94
CA THR A 20 5.07 26.58 -10.61
C THR A 20 6.08 26.46 -11.76
N PRO A 21 5.70 26.19 -13.03
CA PRO A 21 6.64 26.23 -14.15
C PRO A 21 7.33 27.58 -14.31
N LEU A 22 6.61 28.70 -14.15
CA LEU A 22 7.19 30.04 -14.28
C LEU A 22 8.25 30.31 -13.21
N LEU A 23 8.03 29.86 -11.98
CA LEU A 23 8.96 30.01 -10.87
C LEU A 23 10.20 29.12 -11.04
N LEU A 24 10.04 27.93 -11.62
CA LEU A 24 11.14 27.01 -11.89
C LEU A 24 11.87 27.29 -13.23
N LEU A 25 11.31 28.13 -14.10
CA LEU A 25 11.85 28.48 -15.42
C LEU A 25 13.32 28.97 -15.43
N PRO A 26 13.84 29.65 -14.38
CA PRO A 26 15.25 30.00 -14.32
C PRO A 26 16.20 28.80 -14.40
N LEU A 27 15.79 27.60 -13.98
CA LEU A 27 16.62 26.39 -14.07
C LEU A 27 16.98 26.05 -15.53
N PRO A 28 16.01 25.78 -16.43
CA PRO A 28 16.33 25.47 -17.82
C PRO A 28 16.83 26.67 -18.62
N VAL A 29 16.44 27.92 -18.28
CA VAL A 29 16.78 29.10 -19.10
C VAL A 29 18.10 29.76 -18.70
N VAL A 30 18.42 29.85 -17.40
CA VAL A 30 19.62 30.55 -16.92
C VAL A 30 20.78 29.60 -16.72
N VAL A 31 20.56 28.45 -16.07
CA VAL A 31 21.61 27.45 -15.83
C VAL A 31 21.88 26.63 -17.09
N SER A 32 20.82 26.26 -17.82
CA SER A 32 20.88 25.59 -19.14
C SER A 32 21.77 24.33 -19.19
N THR A 33 21.89 23.60 -18.08
CA THR A 33 22.55 22.29 -18.03
C THR A 33 21.52 21.16 -18.07
N LYS A 34 21.92 19.98 -18.56
CA LYS A 34 21.05 18.78 -18.55
C LYS A 34 20.53 18.44 -17.16
N GLN A 35 21.39 18.61 -16.15
CA GLN A 35 21.05 18.43 -14.74
C GLN A 35 19.94 19.40 -14.31
N ALA A 36 20.05 20.69 -14.66
CA ALA A 36 19.05 21.70 -14.33
C ALA A 36 17.72 21.50 -15.08
N GLU A 37 17.77 21.09 -16.36
CA GLU A 37 16.59 20.73 -17.14
C GLU A 37 15.86 19.51 -16.55
N CYS A 38 16.60 18.49 -16.12
CA CYS A 38 16.02 17.34 -15.44
C CYS A 38 15.45 17.72 -14.06
N ALA A 39 16.18 18.52 -13.29
CA ALA A 39 15.75 19.02 -11.98
C ALA A 39 14.47 19.84 -12.09
N PHE A 40 14.31 20.62 -13.16
CA PHE A 40 13.06 21.33 -13.46
C PHE A 40 11.89 20.35 -13.58
N VAL A 41 12.03 19.27 -14.36
CA VAL A 41 10.97 18.27 -14.52
C VAL A 41 10.68 17.56 -13.19
N LEU A 42 11.72 17.17 -12.45
CA LEU A 42 11.59 16.52 -11.15
C LEU A 42 10.85 17.40 -10.15
N LEU A 43 11.26 18.66 -9.97
CA LEU A 43 10.64 19.59 -9.02
C LEU A 43 9.22 19.97 -9.42
N LEU A 44 8.98 20.11 -10.73
CA LEU A 44 7.64 20.37 -11.26
C LEU A 44 6.70 19.19 -10.94
N MET A 45 7.13 17.97 -11.25
CA MET A 45 6.38 16.75 -10.96
C MET A 45 6.17 16.56 -9.47
N ALA A 46 7.21 16.74 -8.64
CA ALA A 46 7.12 16.64 -7.19
C ALA A 46 6.08 17.63 -6.63
N THR A 47 6.11 18.88 -7.11
CA THR A 47 5.12 19.89 -6.69
C THR A 47 3.71 19.48 -7.09
N TYR A 48 3.51 19.03 -8.33
CA TYR A 48 2.18 18.62 -8.81
C TYR A 48 1.66 17.34 -8.16
N TRP A 49 2.54 16.40 -7.81
CA TRP A 49 2.20 15.19 -7.09
C TRP A 49 1.84 15.47 -5.63
N VAL A 50 2.62 16.30 -4.93
CA VAL A 50 2.33 16.66 -3.53
C VAL A 50 1.06 17.53 -3.43
N THR A 51 0.83 18.42 -4.40
CA THR A 51 -0.36 19.28 -4.39
C THR A 51 -1.59 18.64 -5.03
N GLU A 52 -1.43 17.50 -5.71
CA GLU A 52 -2.43 16.80 -6.52
C GLU A 52 -3.23 17.72 -7.45
N VAL A 53 -2.58 18.77 -7.96
CA VAL A 53 -3.25 19.79 -8.79
C VAL A 53 -3.66 19.27 -10.16
N ILE A 54 -2.92 18.29 -10.65
CA ILE A 54 -3.21 17.48 -11.85
C ILE A 54 -3.29 16.02 -11.38
N PRO A 55 -4.18 15.17 -11.96
CA PRO A 55 -4.24 13.76 -11.62
C PRO A 55 -2.84 13.10 -11.67
N LEU A 56 -2.48 12.32 -10.64
CA LEU A 56 -1.13 11.76 -10.47
C LEU A 56 -0.57 11.10 -11.74
N SER A 57 -1.40 10.31 -12.44
CA SER A 57 -1.02 9.62 -13.67
C SER A 57 -0.79 10.57 -14.85
N MET A 58 -1.46 11.73 -14.89
CA MET A 58 -1.25 12.74 -15.93
C MET A 58 0.02 13.55 -15.66
N THR A 59 0.29 13.90 -14.39
CA THR A 59 1.58 14.46 -13.97
C THR A 59 2.72 13.52 -14.32
N ALA A 60 2.51 12.21 -14.13
CA ALA A 60 3.48 11.19 -14.49
C ALA A 60 3.80 11.14 -15.98
N MET A 61 2.97 11.69 -16.88
CA MET A 61 3.23 11.76 -18.31
C MET A 61 4.12 12.95 -18.71
N LEU A 62 4.42 13.89 -17.80
CA LEU A 62 5.25 15.06 -18.10
C LEU A 62 6.64 14.71 -18.66
N PRO A 63 7.36 13.68 -18.17
CA PRO A 63 8.63 13.25 -18.77
C PRO A 63 8.53 12.91 -20.25
N ALA A 64 7.42 12.29 -20.69
CA ALA A 64 7.20 11.92 -22.09
C ALA A 64 7.15 13.14 -23.03
N ILE A 65 6.82 14.32 -22.49
CA ILE A 65 6.77 15.58 -23.22
C ILE A 65 8.09 16.35 -23.02
N LEU A 66 8.50 16.54 -21.78
CA LEU A 66 9.58 17.47 -21.42
C LEU A 66 10.97 16.90 -21.68
N PHE A 67 11.21 15.59 -21.51
CA PHE A 67 12.54 15.03 -21.75
C PHE A 67 12.97 15.06 -23.22
N PRO A 68 12.11 14.75 -24.19
CA PRO A 68 12.44 14.96 -25.60
C PRO A 68 12.62 16.43 -25.94
N MET A 69 11.81 17.33 -25.37
CA MET A 69 11.92 18.77 -25.61
C MET A 69 13.23 19.37 -25.09
N PHE A 70 13.66 18.96 -23.90
CA PHE A 70 14.95 19.36 -23.33
C PHE A 70 16.10 18.55 -23.91
N GLY A 71 15.87 17.54 -24.77
CA GLY A 71 16.92 16.70 -25.31
C GLY A 71 17.69 15.94 -24.22
N ILE A 72 16.99 15.46 -23.19
CA ILE A 72 17.53 14.56 -22.15
C ILE A 72 17.45 13.12 -22.64
N MET A 73 16.30 12.73 -23.19
CA MET A 73 16.05 11.39 -23.75
C MET A 73 15.22 11.51 -25.03
N ASN A 74 15.44 10.63 -26.00
CA ASN A 74 14.60 10.58 -27.20
C ASN A 74 13.20 10.03 -26.88
N SER A 75 12.19 10.38 -27.69
CA SER A 75 10.79 10.00 -27.43
C SER A 75 10.57 8.49 -27.36
N SER A 76 11.27 7.70 -28.19
CA SER A 76 11.20 6.24 -28.15
C SER A 76 11.80 5.63 -26.88
N GLY A 77 12.85 6.25 -26.34
CA GLY A 77 13.52 5.84 -25.12
C GLY A 77 12.62 6.10 -23.92
N VAL A 78 12.07 7.31 -23.84
CA VAL A 78 11.09 7.64 -22.79
C VAL A 78 9.87 6.72 -22.87
N ALA A 79 9.33 6.45 -24.06
CA ALA A 79 8.17 5.56 -24.20
C ALA A 79 8.43 4.13 -23.71
N LYS A 80 9.65 3.60 -23.87
CA LYS A 80 10.02 2.27 -23.34
C LYS A 80 9.96 2.22 -21.82
N GLU A 81 10.21 3.33 -21.14
CA GLU A 81 10.13 3.40 -19.68
C GLU A 81 8.68 3.29 -19.16
N TYR A 82 7.67 3.58 -19.98
CA TYR A 82 6.26 3.47 -19.58
C TYR A 82 5.69 2.05 -19.68
N PHE A 83 6.39 1.08 -20.27
CA PHE A 83 5.86 -0.28 -20.42
C PHE A 83 6.94 -1.35 -20.20
N LYS A 84 7.11 -1.74 -18.94
CA LYS A 84 8.09 -2.71 -18.44
C LYS A 84 7.44 -3.99 -17.90
N ASP A 85 8.25 -4.97 -17.48
CA ASP A 85 7.83 -6.27 -16.92
C ASP A 85 6.78 -6.13 -15.81
N PHE A 86 6.91 -5.09 -14.99
CA PHE A 86 5.91 -4.65 -14.00
C PHE A 86 4.46 -4.63 -14.53
N HIS A 87 4.23 -4.13 -15.75
CA HIS A 87 2.88 -4.02 -16.31
C HIS A 87 2.26 -5.40 -16.54
N PHE A 88 3.06 -6.38 -16.95
CA PHE A 88 2.61 -7.77 -17.11
C PHE A 88 2.32 -8.43 -15.75
N LEU A 89 3.13 -8.15 -14.73
CA LEU A 89 2.87 -8.60 -13.36
C LEU A 89 1.54 -8.04 -12.85
N LEU A 90 1.32 -6.73 -13.05
CA LEU A 90 0.10 -6.04 -12.65
C LEU A 90 -1.15 -6.62 -13.33
N VAL A 91 -1.07 -6.94 -14.62
CA VAL A 91 -2.16 -7.60 -15.36
C VAL A 91 -2.50 -8.95 -14.74
N GLY A 92 -1.51 -9.82 -14.53
CA GLY A 92 -1.73 -11.16 -13.97
C GLY A 92 -2.33 -11.16 -12.57
N VAL A 93 -1.82 -10.28 -11.69
CA VAL A 93 -2.35 -10.10 -10.33
C VAL A 93 -3.77 -9.53 -10.35
N THR A 94 -4.06 -8.59 -11.25
CA THR A 94 -5.40 -8.00 -11.39
C THR A 94 -6.41 -9.06 -11.84
N CYS A 95 -6.04 -9.98 -12.74
CA CYS A 95 -6.89 -11.10 -13.12
C CYS A 95 -7.26 -11.97 -11.91
N LEU A 96 -6.28 -12.31 -11.09
CA LEU A 96 -6.49 -13.07 -9.85
C LEU A 96 -7.39 -12.30 -8.87
N ALA A 97 -7.12 -11.02 -8.64
CA ALA A 97 -7.93 -10.18 -7.73
C ALA A 97 -9.39 -10.07 -8.22
N THR A 98 -9.59 -9.91 -9.53
CA THR A 98 -10.91 -9.88 -10.19
C THR A 98 -11.68 -11.17 -9.94
N SER A 99 -11.02 -12.33 -10.05
CA SER A 99 -11.66 -13.62 -9.78
C SER A 99 -12.01 -13.77 -8.29
N ILE A 100 -11.11 -13.38 -7.39
CA ILE A 100 -11.33 -13.42 -5.94
C ILE A 100 -12.54 -12.55 -5.54
N GLU A 101 -12.68 -11.37 -6.15
CA GLU A 101 -13.78 -10.45 -5.91
C GLU A 101 -15.10 -10.97 -6.48
N LYS A 102 -15.12 -11.32 -7.78
CA LYS A 102 -16.32 -11.78 -8.48
C LYS A 102 -16.97 -12.99 -7.81
N TRP A 103 -16.17 -13.96 -7.37
CA TRP A 103 -16.67 -15.21 -6.80
C TRP A 103 -16.79 -15.20 -5.28
N GLY A 104 -16.50 -14.07 -4.61
CA GLY A 104 -16.72 -13.94 -3.16
C GLY A 104 -15.75 -14.75 -2.29
N LEU A 105 -14.64 -15.26 -2.84
CA LEU A 105 -13.65 -16.05 -2.09
C LEU A 105 -13.08 -15.24 -0.90
N HIS A 106 -12.86 -13.93 -1.12
CA HIS A 106 -12.41 -13.00 -0.08
C HIS A 106 -13.36 -12.97 1.13
N ARG A 107 -14.68 -12.90 0.91
CA ARG A 107 -15.69 -12.84 1.98
C ARG A 107 -15.68 -14.10 2.83
N ARG A 108 -15.53 -15.27 2.19
CA ARG A 108 -15.42 -16.55 2.90
C ARG A 108 -14.18 -16.60 3.79
N ILE A 109 -13.02 -16.20 3.26
CA ILE A 109 -11.77 -16.20 4.01
C ILE A 109 -11.84 -15.22 5.18
N ALA A 110 -12.32 -13.99 4.95
CA ALA A 110 -12.46 -12.97 5.98
C ALA A 110 -13.39 -13.42 7.13
N LEU A 111 -14.60 -13.89 6.82
CA LEU A 111 -15.53 -14.38 7.84
C LEU A 111 -14.95 -15.57 8.59
N ARG A 112 -14.26 -16.49 7.89
CA ARG A 112 -13.62 -17.64 8.53
C ARG A 112 -12.55 -17.19 9.53
N LEU A 113 -11.69 -16.25 9.17
CA LEU A 113 -10.68 -15.70 10.08
C LEU A 113 -11.32 -15.05 11.32
N VAL A 114 -12.38 -14.25 11.12
CA VAL A 114 -13.11 -13.62 12.24
C VAL A 114 -13.73 -14.68 13.18
N THR A 115 -14.33 -15.75 12.63
CA THR A 115 -14.90 -16.83 13.45
C THR A 115 -13.87 -17.61 14.28
N MET A 116 -12.60 -17.67 13.84
CA MET A 116 -11.55 -18.40 14.57
C MET A 116 -11.04 -17.64 15.80
N VAL A 117 -10.96 -16.31 15.73
CA VAL A 117 -10.32 -15.49 16.79
C VAL A 117 -11.27 -15.26 17.98
N GLY A 118 -12.57 -15.16 17.72
CA GLY A 118 -13.61 -15.03 18.75
C GLY A 118 -14.31 -13.67 18.74
N VAL A 119 -15.27 -13.51 19.66
CA VAL A 119 -16.24 -12.39 19.67
C VAL A 119 -16.08 -11.39 20.81
N ASN A 120 -15.08 -11.61 21.68
CA ASN A 120 -14.69 -10.59 22.65
C ASN A 120 -14.19 -9.35 21.89
N PRO A 121 -14.55 -8.11 22.26
CA PRO A 121 -14.18 -6.91 21.51
C PRO A 121 -12.70 -6.80 21.12
N ALA A 122 -11.79 -7.21 22.01
CA ALA A 122 -10.35 -7.20 21.74
C ALA A 122 -9.95 -8.21 20.66
N TRP A 123 -10.41 -9.44 20.80
CA TRP A 123 -10.16 -10.54 19.86
C TRP A 123 -10.89 -10.35 18.53
N LEU A 124 -12.10 -9.79 18.57
CA LEU A 124 -12.89 -9.43 17.41
C LEU A 124 -12.18 -8.37 16.57
N MET A 125 -11.60 -7.34 17.21
CA MET A 125 -10.75 -6.36 16.53
C MET A 125 -9.56 -7.03 15.85
N LEU A 126 -8.86 -7.96 16.52
CA LEU A 126 -7.75 -8.70 15.91
C LEU A 126 -8.22 -9.57 14.73
N GLY A 127 -9.38 -10.21 14.83
CA GLY A 127 -9.98 -11.00 13.75
C GLY A 127 -10.27 -10.16 12.51
N PHE A 128 -10.85 -8.98 12.70
CA PHE A 128 -11.08 -8.01 11.64
C PHE A 128 -9.78 -7.48 11.04
N MET A 129 -8.81 -7.10 11.88
CA MET A 129 -7.49 -6.65 11.43
C MET A 129 -6.76 -7.74 10.61
N SER A 130 -6.77 -8.98 11.08
CA SER A 130 -6.11 -10.09 10.40
C SER A 130 -6.77 -10.43 9.07
N GLY A 131 -8.11 -10.41 9.02
CA GLY A 131 -8.86 -10.58 7.77
C GLY A 131 -8.55 -9.49 6.76
N CYS A 132 -8.56 -8.22 7.20
CA CYS A 132 -8.29 -7.08 6.34
C CYS A 132 -6.83 -7.05 5.85
N ALA A 133 -5.87 -7.31 6.75
CA ALA A 133 -4.47 -7.40 6.38
C ALA A 133 -4.22 -8.52 5.37
N PHE A 134 -4.79 -9.71 5.59
CA PHE A 134 -4.66 -10.82 4.65
C PHE A 134 -5.24 -10.49 3.27
N LEU A 135 -6.42 -9.86 3.19
CA LEU A 135 -6.98 -9.44 1.90
C LEU A 135 -6.10 -8.40 1.21
N SER A 136 -5.56 -7.45 1.98
CA SER A 136 -4.70 -6.39 1.46
C SER A 136 -3.34 -6.87 0.96
N MET A 137 -2.92 -8.10 1.29
CA MET A 137 -1.74 -8.72 0.69
C MET A 137 -1.92 -9.03 -0.80
N TRP A 138 -3.16 -9.09 -1.30
CA TRP A 138 -3.44 -9.58 -2.66
C TRP A 138 -4.32 -8.62 -3.46
N VAL A 139 -5.10 -7.80 -2.76
CA VAL A 139 -6.01 -6.82 -3.32
C VAL A 139 -5.59 -5.44 -2.83
N GLN A 140 -5.89 -4.40 -3.61
CA GLN A 140 -5.59 -3.01 -3.24
C GLN A 140 -6.18 -2.65 -1.88
N ASN A 141 -5.41 -1.92 -1.06
CA ASN A 141 -5.78 -1.54 0.32
C ASN A 141 -7.19 -0.96 0.44
N THR A 142 -7.57 -0.06 -0.46
CA THR A 142 -8.88 0.60 -0.46
C THR A 142 -10.00 -0.43 -0.68
N SER A 143 -9.81 -1.35 -1.61
CA SER A 143 -10.79 -2.41 -1.88
C SER A 143 -10.93 -3.35 -0.69
N ALA A 144 -9.81 -3.71 -0.04
CA ALA A 144 -9.84 -4.53 1.18
C ALA A 144 -10.67 -3.88 2.30
N VAL A 145 -10.49 -2.57 2.54
CA VAL A 145 -11.31 -1.81 3.50
C VAL A 145 -12.78 -1.79 3.08
N MET A 146 -13.07 -1.44 1.81
CA MET A 146 -14.45 -1.38 1.31
C MET A 146 -15.18 -2.73 1.42
N MET A 147 -14.46 -3.85 1.28
CA MET A 147 -15.01 -5.20 1.47
C MET A 147 -15.27 -5.54 2.94
N MET A 148 -14.43 -5.06 3.85
CA MET A 148 -14.53 -5.38 5.29
C MET A 148 -15.50 -4.46 6.04
N MET A 149 -15.62 -3.19 5.65
CA MET A 149 -16.41 -2.19 6.38
C MET A 149 -17.89 -2.58 6.54
N PRO A 150 -18.62 -3.08 5.52
CA PRO A 150 -20.01 -3.50 5.71
C PRO A 150 -20.16 -4.64 6.74
N ILE A 151 -19.18 -5.55 6.80
CA ILE A 151 -19.18 -6.66 7.77
C ILE A 151 -18.96 -6.10 9.18
N VAL A 152 -17.99 -5.20 9.33
CA VAL A 152 -17.69 -4.55 10.61
C VAL A 152 -18.87 -3.72 11.09
N GLU A 153 -19.51 -2.97 10.19
CA GLU A 153 -20.71 -2.19 10.50
C GLU A 153 -21.87 -3.08 10.96
N ALA A 154 -22.16 -4.16 10.24
CA ALA A 154 -23.23 -5.10 10.61
C ALA A 154 -23.00 -5.72 12.00
N VAL A 155 -21.75 -6.06 12.33
CA VAL A 155 -21.40 -6.60 13.65
C VAL A 155 -21.49 -5.52 14.73
N LEU A 156 -21.00 -4.31 14.46
CA LEU A 156 -21.06 -3.22 15.42
C LEU A 156 -22.50 -2.75 15.68
N GLN A 157 -23.38 -2.76 14.67
CA GLN A 157 -24.81 -2.47 14.84
C GLN A 157 -25.47 -3.39 15.88
N GLN A 158 -25.07 -4.66 15.91
CA GLN A 158 -25.57 -5.61 16.90
C GLN A 158 -24.95 -5.45 18.29
N ILE A 159 -23.67 -5.07 18.37
CA ILE A 159 -22.98 -4.87 19.66
C ILE A 159 -23.45 -3.59 20.36
N LEU A 160 -23.72 -2.54 19.60
CA LEU A 160 -24.02 -1.19 20.13
C LEU A 160 -25.53 -0.93 20.26
N GLY A 161 -26.37 -1.84 19.75
CA GLY A 161 -27.81 -1.65 19.66
C GLY A 161 -28.17 -0.61 18.60
N ALA A 162 -29.31 -0.81 17.94
CA ALA A 162 -29.75 -0.11 16.71
C ALA A 162 -29.81 1.43 16.74
N LYS A 163 -29.43 2.11 17.84
CA LYS A 163 -29.55 3.57 18.02
C LYS A 163 -28.27 4.38 17.79
N VAL A 164 -27.09 3.77 17.66
CA VAL A 164 -25.83 4.51 17.37
C VAL A 164 -25.60 4.74 15.87
N TYR A 165 -26.26 3.94 15.01
CA TYR A 165 -26.08 3.95 13.55
C TYR A 165 -27.13 4.76 12.77
N ALA A 166 -28.23 5.16 13.42
CA ALA A 166 -29.14 6.15 12.88
C ALA A 166 -28.60 7.56 13.19
N GLY A 167 -27.46 7.91 12.59
CA GLY A 167 -26.94 9.28 12.61
C GLY A 167 -27.84 10.17 11.75
N GLU A 168 -28.10 11.38 12.25
CA GLU A 168 -28.85 12.46 11.61
C GLU A 168 -28.53 12.60 10.10
N ASP A 169 -29.59 12.83 9.31
CA ASP A 169 -29.62 12.99 7.87
C ASP A 169 -28.33 13.55 7.26
N ASN A 170 -27.53 12.67 6.67
CA ASN A 170 -26.43 13.05 5.79
C ASN A 170 -27.02 13.20 4.37
N PRO A 171 -27.09 14.40 3.78
CA PRO A 171 -27.81 14.66 2.53
C PRO A 171 -27.23 13.96 1.28
N ASN A 172 -26.17 13.17 1.42
CA ASN A 172 -25.52 12.42 0.35
C ASN A 172 -25.81 10.90 0.35
N LEU A 173 -26.57 10.37 1.31
CA LEU A 173 -26.94 8.96 1.36
C LEU A 173 -28.46 8.81 1.35
N GLN A 174 -29.08 8.97 0.17
CA GLN A 174 -30.46 8.51 -0.03
C GLN A 174 -30.42 7.05 -0.45
N LEU A 175 -30.78 6.16 0.47
CA LEU A 175 -31.22 4.80 0.17
C LEU A 175 -32.71 4.72 0.47
N ASP A 176 -33.44 4.18 -0.51
CA ASP A 176 -34.89 4.17 -0.62
C ASP A 176 -35.60 3.63 0.63
N GLY A 177 -36.73 4.27 0.96
CA GLY A 177 -37.40 4.12 2.23
C GLY A 177 -38.07 2.77 2.46
N THR A 178 -38.10 2.34 3.72
CA THR A 178 -39.27 1.69 4.30
C THR A 178 -39.31 1.96 5.81
N THR A 179 -40.46 2.44 6.27
CA THR A 179 -40.84 2.81 7.64
C THR A 179 -40.57 1.70 8.66
N ALA A 180 -39.78 2.01 9.70
CA ALA A 180 -39.74 1.24 10.95
C ALA A 180 -40.26 2.11 12.10
N THR A 181 -41.34 1.64 12.72
CA THR A 181 -42.08 2.26 13.83
C THR A 181 -41.24 2.46 15.09
N ALA A 182 -41.40 3.63 15.71
CA ALA A 182 -40.76 4.03 16.96
C ALA A 182 -41.15 3.09 18.12
N ALA A 183 -40.16 2.41 18.71
CA ALA A 183 -40.29 1.67 19.95
C ALA A 183 -39.69 2.46 21.13
N GLU A 184 -40.44 2.47 22.24
CA GLU A 184 -40.30 3.26 23.46
C GLU A 184 -38.89 3.29 24.09
N CYS A 185 -38.54 4.43 24.69
CA CYS A 185 -37.24 4.70 25.28
C CYS A 185 -37.21 4.38 26.79
N THR A 186 -36.35 3.45 27.20
CA THR A 186 -35.78 3.44 28.56
C THR A 186 -34.49 4.29 28.57
N PRO A 187 -34.23 5.07 29.64
CA PRO A 187 -33.06 5.94 29.69
C PRO A 187 -31.80 5.11 29.96
N VAL A 188 -30.89 5.07 28.97
CA VAL A 188 -29.57 4.40 29.09
C VAL A 188 -28.59 5.35 29.79
N THR A 189 -27.82 4.81 30.73
CA THR A 189 -26.82 5.51 31.56
C THR A 189 -25.70 6.11 30.67
N PRO A 190 -25.31 7.39 30.85
CA PRO A 190 -24.41 8.11 29.94
C PRO A 190 -22.98 7.54 29.83
N SER A 191 -22.49 6.78 30.81
CA SER A 191 -21.14 6.18 30.78
C SER A 191 -21.02 5.00 29.80
N ARG A 192 -22.12 4.30 29.51
CA ARG A 192 -22.12 3.10 28.65
C ARG A 192 -22.02 3.43 27.16
N THR A 193 -22.60 4.55 26.72
CA THR A 193 -22.57 4.98 25.31
C THR A 193 -21.17 5.38 24.86
N GLN A 194 -20.34 5.93 25.77
CA GLN A 194 -18.99 6.37 25.43
C GLN A 194 -18.03 5.20 25.15
N GLN A 195 -18.08 4.13 25.95
CA GLN A 195 -17.22 2.95 25.75
C GLN A 195 -17.60 2.17 24.48
N ASP A 196 -18.90 2.08 24.21
CA ASP A 196 -19.48 1.51 23.00
C ASP A 196 -19.01 2.31 21.75
N LEU A 197 -19.04 3.65 21.81
CA LEU A 197 -18.53 4.53 20.74
C LEU A 197 -17.01 4.39 20.53
N MET A 198 -16.21 4.31 21.59
CA MET A 198 -14.76 4.12 21.47
C MET A 198 -14.41 2.78 20.83
N THR A 199 -15.18 1.73 21.11
CA THR A 199 -15.03 0.42 20.48
C THR A 199 -15.31 0.49 18.96
N CYS A 200 -16.35 1.22 18.56
CA CYS A 200 -16.64 1.49 17.14
C CYS A 200 -15.47 2.19 16.44
N LYS A 201 -14.99 3.29 17.03
CA LYS A 201 -13.82 4.04 16.54
C LYS A 201 -12.60 3.15 16.38
N ALA A 202 -12.31 2.34 17.40
CA ALA A 202 -11.17 1.42 17.40
C ALA A 202 -11.27 0.41 16.25
N MET A 203 -12.40 -0.27 16.08
CA MET A 203 -12.59 -1.26 15.02
C MET A 203 -12.49 -0.64 13.62
N CYS A 204 -13.08 0.53 13.42
CA CYS A 204 -13.02 1.25 12.16
C CYS A 204 -11.57 1.64 11.81
N ILE A 205 -10.85 2.30 12.74
CA ILE A 205 -9.44 2.69 12.57
C ILE A 205 -8.56 1.46 12.35
N ALA A 206 -8.81 0.38 13.09
CA ALA A 206 -8.08 -0.88 12.98
C ALA A 206 -8.17 -1.49 11.58
N ILE A 207 -9.33 -1.43 10.91
CA ILE A 207 -9.48 -1.85 9.51
C ILE A 207 -8.64 -1.00 8.57
N ALA A 208 -8.72 0.32 8.66
CA ALA A 208 -7.91 1.20 7.81
C ALA A 208 -6.41 0.89 7.95
N TYR A 209 -5.92 0.77 9.19
CA TYR A 209 -4.51 0.57 9.45
C TYR A 209 -4.03 -0.83 9.05
N SER A 210 -4.82 -1.86 9.34
CA SER A 210 -4.50 -3.24 8.96
C SER A 210 -4.44 -3.43 7.45
N SER A 211 -5.21 -2.68 6.65
CA SER A 211 -5.08 -2.71 5.18
C SER A 211 -3.68 -2.28 4.74
N ASN A 212 -3.18 -1.11 5.18
CA ASN A 212 -1.82 -0.67 4.84
C ASN A 212 -0.74 -1.61 5.38
N ILE A 213 -0.91 -2.14 6.61
CA ILE A 213 0.00 -3.13 7.20
C ILE A 213 0.02 -4.44 6.41
N GLY A 214 -1.12 -4.88 5.89
CA GLY A 214 -1.20 -6.07 5.03
C GLY A 214 -0.56 -5.85 3.67
N GLY A 215 -0.79 -4.68 3.07
CA GLY A 215 -0.27 -4.32 1.75
C GLY A 215 1.25 -4.36 1.64
N ILE A 216 1.99 -4.13 2.73
CA ILE A 216 3.46 -4.21 2.71
C ILE A 216 4.00 -5.64 2.59
N ALA A 217 3.23 -6.67 2.98
CA ALA A 217 3.75 -8.02 3.12
C ALA A 217 4.15 -8.68 1.79
N THR A 218 3.49 -8.32 0.69
CA THR A 218 3.74 -8.88 -0.65
C THR A 218 4.10 -7.76 -1.63
N LEU A 219 4.78 -8.11 -2.71
CA LEU A 219 5.05 -7.17 -3.81
C LEU A 219 3.75 -6.56 -4.39
N PRO A 220 2.71 -7.34 -4.78
CA PRO A 220 1.50 -6.78 -5.35
C PRO A 220 0.59 -6.02 -4.38
N GLY A 221 0.77 -6.17 -3.07
CA GLY A 221 -0.16 -5.64 -2.07
C GLY A 221 -0.30 -4.11 -2.13
N THR A 222 0.79 -3.38 -2.36
CA THR A 222 0.78 -1.92 -2.43
C THR A 222 1.65 -1.38 -3.55
N SER A 223 1.25 -0.22 -4.09
CA SER A 223 1.94 0.41 -5.23
C SER A 223 3.41 0.78 -4.96
N PRO A 224 3.83 1.24 -3.76
CA PRO A 224 5.24 1.54 -3.51
C PRO A 224 6.17 0.33 -3.65
N ASN A 225 5.73 -0.85 -3.22
CA ASN A 225 6.52 -2.08 -3.32
C ASN A 225 6.82 -2.42 -4.79
N LEU A 226 5.83 -2.25 -5.64
CA LEU A 226 5.94 -2.47 -7.08
C LEU A 226 6.85 -1.44 -7.76
N ILE A 227 6.70 -0.15 -7.40
CA ILE A 227 7.56 0.92 -7.92
C ILE A 227 9.02 0.65 -7.55
N PHE A 228 9.27 0.29 -6.29
CA PHE A 228 10.60 -0.04 -5.79
C PHE A 228 11.23 -1.25 -6.51
N SER A 229 10.48 -2.35 -6.64
CA SER A 229 11.00 -3.56 -7.28
C SER A 229 11.45 -3.31 -8.71
N GLU A 230 10.71 -2.50 -9.47
CA GLU A 230 11.05 -2.20 -10.85
C GLU A 230 12.10 -1.10 -10.96
N TYR A 231 12.10 -0.10 -10.06
CA TYR A 231 13.20 0.86 -9.94
C TYR A 231 14.54 0.14 -9.76
N LEU A 232 14.62 -0.86 -8.88
CA LEU A 232 15.83 -1.65 -8.71
C LEU A 232 16.23 -2.41 -9.96
N ASN A 233 15.27 -3.03 -10.66
CA ASN A 233 15.57 -3.76 -11.91
C ASN A 233 16.15 -2.85 -12.99
N GLN A 234 15.77 -1.57 -13.01
CA GLN A 234 16.25 -0.59 -13.98
C GLN A 234 17.61 0.00 -13.61
N ILE A 235 17.76 0.45 -12.37
CA ILE A 235 18.98 1.11 -11.90
C ILE A 235 20.08 0.10 -11.60
N TYR A 236 19.72 -1.08 -11.10
CA TYR A 236 20.64 -2.16 -10.74
C TYR A 236 20.26 -3.48 -11.45
N PRO A 237 20.41 -3.58 -12.79
CA PRO A 237 19.97 -4.74 -13.56
C PRO A 237 20.69 -6.05 -13.20
N ASN A 238 21.89 -5.96 -12.62
CA ASN A 238 22.66 -7.12 -12.15
C ASN A 238 22.21 -7.60 -10.75
N CYS A 239 21.35 -6.84 -10.06
CA CYS A 239 20.83 -7.16 -8.74
C CYS A 239 19.64 -8.13 -8.86
N ASN A 240 19.92 -9.42 -8.92
CA ASN A 240 18.88 -10.47 -8.80
C ASN A 240 18.46 -10.74 -7.34
N CYS A 241 18.66 -9.75 -6.45
CA CYS A 241 18.52 -9.97 -5.01
C CYS A 241 17.09 -9.91 -4.53
N ILE A 242 16.17 -9.23 -5.23
CA ILE A 242 14.77 -9.09 -4.83
C ILE A 242 13.87 -9.84 -5.81
N ASN A 243 13.19 -10.86 -5.28
CA ASN A 243 12.12 -11.58 -5.94
C ASN A 243 10.93 -11.66 -4.99
N PHE A 244 9.79 -12.14 -5.47
CA PHE A 244 8.59 -12.29 -4.64
C PHE A 244 8.85 -13.04 -3.33
N GLY A 245 9.62 -14.15 -3.37
CA GLY A 245 9.88 -14.98 -2.19
C GLY A 245 10.70 -14.27 -1.11
N LYS A 246 11.81 -13.64 -1.50
CA LYS A 246 12.65 -12.86 -0.57
C LYS A 246 11.91 -11.64 -0.02
N TRP A 247 11.12 -10.96 -0.85
CA TRP A 247 10.29 -9.85 -0.38
C TRP A 247 9.29 -10.33 0.68
N LEU A 248 8.59 -11.43 0.43
CA LEU A 248 7.65 -12.03 1.38
C LEU A 248 8.35 -12.44 2.68
N LEU A 249 9.51 -13.09 2.60
CA LEU A 249 10.29 -13.50 3.76
C LEU A 249 10.75 -12.31 4.62
N LEU A 250 11.04 -11.17 4.01
CA LEU A 250 11.36 -9.94 4.72
C LEU A 250 10.11 -9.31 5.35
N CYS A 251 9.06 -9.10 4.55
CA CYS A 251 7.97 -8.19 4.87
C CYS A 251 6.80 -8.85 5.62
N LEU A 252 6.60 -10.17 5.48
CA LEU A 252 5.56 -10.87 6.21
C LEU A 252 5.80 -10.84 7.73
N PRO A 253 7.01 -11.11 8.26
CA PRO A 253 7.30 -10.91 9.68
C PRO A 253 7.09 -9.47 10.15
N ILE A 254 7.48 -8.48 9.34
CA ILE A 254 7.26 -7.05 9.64
C ILE A 254 5.77 -6.77 9.80
N SER A 255 4.96 -7.20 8.83
CA SER A 255 3.52 -7.03 8.81
C SER A 255 2.86 -7.68 10.04
N VAL A 256 3.26 -8.91 10.41
CA VAL A 256 2.74 -9.61 11.60
C VAL A 256 3.10 -8.87 12.89
N ILE A 257 4.35 -8.45 13.06
CA ILE A 257 4.80 -7.69 14.22
C ILE A 257 4.01 -6.37 14.31
N MET A 258 3.93 -5.63 13.22
CA MET A 258 3.16 -4.39 13.16
C MET A 258 1.69 -4.60 13.48
N LEU A 259 1.05 -5.64 12.94
CA LEU A 259 -0.36 -5.94 13.17
C LEU A 259 -0.63 -6.20 14.66
N LEU A 260 0.20 -7.03 15.30
CA LEU A 260 0.06 -7.37 16.72
C LEU A 260 0.33 -6.17 17.64
N LEU A 261 1.39 -5.40 17.37
CA LEU A 261 1.72 -4.19 18.13
C LEU A 261 0.65 -3.10 17.95
N THR A 262 0.14 -2.92 16.73
CA THR A 262 -0.96 -1.99 16.43
C THR A 262 -2.24 -2.40 17.13
N TRP A 263 -2.55 -3.69 17.14
CA TRP A 263 -3.71 -4.22 17.86
C TRP A 263 -3.64 -3.90 19.36
N MET A 264 -2.49 -4.15 20.00
CA MET A 264 -2.27 -3.81 21.42
C MET A 264 -2.34 -2.29 21.66
N TRP A 265 -1.76 -1.49 20.77
CA TRP A 265 -1.79 -0.03 20.85
C TRP A 265 -3.21 0.53 20.76
N LEU A 266 -4.01 0.09 19.78
CA LEU A 266 -5.39 0.53 19.61
C LEU A 266 -6.29 0.05 20.75
N TYR A 267 -6.06 -1.16 21.26
CA TYR A 267 -6.77 -1.66 22.44
C TYR A 267 -6.51 -0.75 23.65
N TRP A 268 -5.24 -0.45 23.92
CA TRP A 268 -4.84 0.42 25.02
C TRP A 268 -5.41 1.83 24.89
N LEU A 269 -5.40 2.39 23.68
CA LEU A 269 -5.82 3.77 23.42
C LEU A 269 -7.34 3.99 23.51
N PHE A 270 -8.15 3.04 23.02
CA PHE A 270 -9.60 3.22 22.88
C PHE A 270 -10.45 2.34 23.81
N ILE A 271 -10.02 1.11 24.10
CA ILE A 271 -10.85 0.14 24.84
C ILE A 271 -10.50 0.15 26.33
N GLY A 272 -9.21 0.10 26.67
CA GLY A 272 -8.75 0.23 28.05
C GLY A 272 -7.38 -0.40 28.31
N SER A 273 -6.91 -0.26 29.55
CA SER A 273 -5.59 -0.75 29.99
C SER A 273 -5.61 -2.12 30.65
N ASP A 274 -6.79 -2.75 30.83
CA ASP A 274 -6.90 -4.06 31.46
C ASP A 274 -6.70 -5.18 30.43
N PHE A 275 -5.47 -5.71 30.37
CA PHE A 275 -5.08 -6.82 29.48
C PHE A 275 -5.41 -8.21 30.06
N LYS A 276 -6.17 -8.31 31.16
CA LYS A 276 -6.61 -9.61 31.73
C LYS A 276 -7.36 -10.49 30.74
N PHE A 277 -7.91 -9.92 29.66
CA PHE A 277 -8.57 -10.69 28.60
C PHE A 277 -7.60 -11.63 27.87
N LEU A 278 -6.28 -11.34 27.79
CA LEU A 278 -5.30 -12.25 27.20
C LEU A 278 -5.15 -13.55 28.01
N TRP A 279 -5.41 -13.51 29.31
CA TRP A 279 -5.25 -14.64 30.22
C TRP A 279 -6.58 -15.34 30.56
N ARG A 280 -7.72 -14.79 30.13
CA ARG A 280 -9.05 -15.36 30.33
C ARG A 280 -9.38 -16.36 29.21
N CYS A 281 -8.93 -17.60 29.38
CA CYS A 281 -9.46 -18.73 28.62
C CYS A 281 -10.73 -19.27 29.32
N GLY A 282 -11.91 -19.01 28.74
CA GLY A 282 -13.14 -19.70 29.13
C GLY A 282 -14.00 -19.05 30.23
N GLY A 283 -14.42 -17.78 30.04
CA GLY A 283 -15.49 -17.15 30.82
C GLY A 283 -16.86 -17.26 30.15
N GLU A 284 -17.95 -17.05 30.92
CA GLU A 284 -19.30 -16.89 30.36
C GLU A 284 -19.33 -15.70 29.38
N ARG A 285 -19.83 -15.97 28.17
CA ARG A 285 -19.95 -14.96 27.12
C ARG A 285 -21.11 -14.03 27.41
N SER A 286 -20.89 -12.73 27.18
CA SER A 286 -21.97 -11.75 27.28
C SER A 286 -23.03 -11.98 26.21
N GLU A 287 -24.28 -11.59 26.46
CA GLU A 287 -25.36 -11.63 25.45
C GLU A 287 -24.96 -10.89 24.16
N LYS A 288 -24.25 -9.75 24.28
CA LYS A 288 -23.72 -9.00 23.13
C LYS A 288 -22.72 -9.82 22.30
N GLU A 289 -21.87 -10.59 22.95
CA GLU A 289 -20.89 -11.46 22.28
C GLU A 289 -21.59 -12.61 21.54
N ASN A 290 -22.63 -13.19 22.14
CA ASN A 290 -23.43 -14.23 21.49
C ASN A 290 -24.23 -13.68 20.29
N ALA A 291 -24.77 -12.46 20.37
CA ALA A 291 -25.43 -11.79 19.26
C ALA A 291 -24.46 -11.53 18.11
N ALA A 292 -23.31 -10.90 18.38
CA ALA A 292 -22.26 -10.65 17.38
C ALA A 292 -21.80 -11.94 16.70
N ARG A 293 -21.61 -13.02 17.47
CA ARG A 293 -21.24 -14.33 16.93
C ARG A 293 -22.30 -14.87 15.99
N LYS A 294 -23.57 -14.74 16.36
CA LYS A 294 -24.68 -15.21 15.56
C LYS A 294 -24.74 -14.51 14.20
N VAL A 295 -24.48 -13.20 14.13
CA VAL A 295 -24.37 -12.48 12.84
C VAL A 295 -23.32 -13.10 11.95
N ILE A 296 -22.11 -13.27 12.48
CA ILE A 296 -20.96 -13.72 11.70
C ILE A 296 -21.19 -15.16 11.22
N GLU A 297 -21.78 -16.00 12.08
CA GLU A 297 -22.14 -17.37 11.72
C GLU A 297 -23.29 -17.43 10.70
N ASP A 298 -24.31 -16.58 10.82
CA ASP A 298 -25.43 -16.53 9.89
C ASP A 298 -24.97 -15.99 8.52
N ASP A 299 -24.12 -14.97 8.49
CA ASP A 299 -23.45 -14.46 7.29
C ASP A 299 -22.57 -15.52 6.62
N TYR A 300 -21.82 -16.29 7.42
CA TYR A 300 -20.99 -17.38 6.89
C TYR A 300 -21.85 -18.53 6.34
N LYS A 301 -22.95 -18.88 7.01
CA LYS A 301 -23.90 -19.89 6.53
C LYS A 301 -24.60 -19.44 5.26
N PHE A 302 -24.89 -18.15 5.11
CA PHE A 302 -25.50 -17.57 3.91
C PHE A 302 -24.64 -17.77 2.64
N LEU A 303 -23.31 -17.88 2.79
CA LEU A 303 -22.41 -18.18 1.66
C LEU A 303 -22.56 -19.60 1.11
N GLY A 304 -23.20 -20.53 1.83
CA GLY A 304 -23.34 -21.91 1.41
C GLY A 304 -22.02 -22.67 1.23
N PRO A 305 -22.04 -23.86 0.59
CA PRO A 305 -20.82 -24.62 0.28
C PRO A 305 -19.92 -23.87 -0.71
N MET A 306 -18.62 -24.16 -0.69
CA MET A 306 -17.68 -23.58 -1.66
C MET A 306 -18.10 -23.92 -3.09
N SER A 307 -18.25 -22.88 -3.91
CA SER A 307 -18.56 -23.03 -5.32
C SER A 307 -17.36 -23.57 -6.10
N SER A 308 -17.60 -24.19 -7.27
CA SER A 308 -16.51 -24.69 -8.11
C SER A 308 -15.54 -23.57 -8.55
N GLN A 309 -16.06 -22.36 -8.71
CA GLN A 309 -15.30 -21.18 -9.10
C GLN A 309 -14.43 -20.64 -7.97
N GLU A 310 -14.94 -20.67 -6.73
CA GLU A 310 -14.14 -20.37 -5.53
C GLU A 310 -12.98 -21.36 -5.38
N ILE A 311 -13.25 -22.67 -5.54
CA ILE A 311 -12.21 -23.71 -5.45
C ILE A 311 -11.16 -23.52 -6.53
N PHE A 312 -11.58 -23.31 -7.79
CA PHE A 312 -10.64 -23.09 -8.89
C PHE A 312 -9.78 -21.83 -8.64
N THR A 313 -10.40 -20.72 -8.23
CA THR A 313 -9.68 -19.49 -7.89
C THR A 313 -8.67 -19.73 -6.77
N ALA A 314 -9.05 -20.48 -5.72
CA ALA A 314 -8.15 -20.83 -4.62
C ALA A 314 -6.99 -21.73 -5.08
N VAL A 315 -7.23 -22.69 -5.99
CA VAL A 315 -6.17 -23.54 -6.55
C VAL A 315 -5.19 -22.72 -7.39
N VAL A 316 -5.69 -21.85 -8.28
CA VAL A 316 -4.82 -20.97 -9.10
C VAL A 316 -4.04 -19.99 -8.21
N PHE A 317 -4.69 -19.44 -7.19
CA PHE A 317 -4.05 -18.59 -6.19
C PHE A 317 -2.87 -19.32 -5.50
N LEU A 318 -3.12 -20.51 -4.96
CA LEU A 318 -2.08 -21.32 -4.30
C LEU A 318 -0.97 -21.70 -5.28
N MET A 319 -1.32 -22.06 -6.52
CA MET A 319 -0.35 -22.38 -7.55
C MET A 319 0.52 -21.16 -7.90
N MET A 320 -0.05 -19.96 -7.99
CA MET A 320 0.70 -18.73 -8.25
C MET A 320 1.72 -18.46 -7.14
N VAL A 321 1.29 -18.55 -5.87
CA VAL A 321 2.17 -18.37 -4.71
C VAL A 321 3.28 -19.42 -4.69
N LEU A 322 2.95 -20.69 -4.93
CA LEU A 322 3.95 -21.76 -4.97
C LEU A 322 4.97 -21.56 -6.09
N LEU A 323 4.54 -21.18 -7.29
CA LEU A 323 5.43 -20.91 -8.41
C LEU A 323 6.35 -19.72 -8.12
N TRP A 324 5.86 -18.63 -7.53
CA TRP A 324 6.71 -17.52 -7.12
C TRP A 324 7.75 -17.91 -6.06
N LEU A 325 7.33 -18.65 -5.02
CA LEU A 325 8.25 -19.09 -3.96
C LEU A 325 9.33 -20.05 -4.47
N THR A 326 8.97 -20.92 -5.41
CA THR A 326 9.89 -21.93 -5.96
C THR A 326 10.68 -21.45 -7.18
N ARG A 327 10.45 -20.22 -7.67
CA ARG A 327 11.12 -19.66 -8.85
C ARG A 327 12.63 -19.56 -8.66
N SER A 328 13.06 -18.88 -7.60
CA SER A 328 14.47 -18.72 -7.23
C SER A 328 14.59 -18.66 -5.70
N PRO A 329 14.40 -19.81 -5.02
CA PRO A 329 14.30 -19.86 -3.56
C PRO A 329 15.63 -19.56 -2.84
N GLY A 330 16.75 -19.48 -3.55
CA GLY A 330 18.06 -19.08 -3.02
C GLY A 330 18.87 -20.21 -2.37
N PHE A 331 18.22 -21.20 -1.75
CA PHE A 331 18.90 -22.35 -1.13
C PHE A 331 19.01 -23.59 -2.04
N MET A 332 18.23 -23.63 -3.11
CA MET A 332 18.28 -24.65 -4.15
C MET A 332 18.07 -24.01 -5.52
N SER A 333 18.46 -24.71 -6.59
CA SER A 333 18.12 -24.31 -7.95
C SER A 333 16.59 -24.34 -8.11
N GLY A 334 15.97 -23.16 -8.16
CA GLY A 334 14.53 -23.05 -8.43
C GLY A 334 14.19 -23.45 -9.86
N TRP A 335 12.90 -23.57 -10.17
CA TRP A 335 12.46 -23.96 -11.52
C TRP A 335 12.84 -22.94 -12.60
N ALA A 336 13.16 -21.69 -12.22
CA ALA A 336 13.69 -20.70 -13.17
C ALA A 336 15.05 -21.11 -13.77
N SER A 337 15.78 -22.04 -13.15
CA SER A 337 17.02 -22.59 -13.73
C SER A 337 16.80 -23.34 -15.05
N LEU A 338 15.57 -23.80 -15.33
CA LEU A 338 15.19 -24.39 -16.62
C LEU A 338 15.13 -23.34 -17.74
N PHE A 339 15.01 -22.05 -17.39
CA PHE A 339 14.86 -20.93 -18.33
C PHE A 339 15.74 -19.74 -17.90
N PRO A 340 17.08 -19.91 -17.94
CA PRO A 340 18.01 -18.92 -17.39
C PRO A 340 17.83 -17.56 -18.07
N HIS A 341 17.66 -16.50 -17.27
CA HIS A 341 17.51 -15.10 -17.68
C HIS A 341 16.26 -14.71 -18.49
N TYR A 342 15.32 -15.64 -18.76
CA TYR A 342 14.14 -15.33 -19.58
C TYR A 342 12.83 -15.19 -18.81
N ILE A 343 12.75 -15.73 -17.59
CA ILE A 343 11.48 -15.79 -16.84
C ILE A 343 11.49 -14.89 -15.61
N THR A 344 10.42 -14.11 -15.49
CA THR A 344 10.14 -13.18 -14.39
C THR A 344 8.93 -13.61 -13.55
N ASP A 345 8.72 -12.96 -12.41
CA ASP A 345 7.49 -13.14 -11.61
C ASP A 345 6.25 -12.74 -12.41
N ALA A 346 6.40 -11.80 -13.36
CA ALA A 346 5.34 -11.39 -14.29
C ALA A 346 4.91 -12.51 -15.23
N THR A 347 5.85 -13.36 -15.68
CA THR A 347 5.54 -14.48 -16.58
C THR A 347 4.57 -15.47 -15.92
N VAL A 348 4.81 -15.80 -14.64
CA VAL A 348 3.92 -16.66 -13.83
C VAL A 348 2.55 -16.00 -13.68
N ALA A 349 2.54 -14.72 -13.31
CA ALA A 349 1.31 -13.97 -13.09
C ALA A 349 0.45 -13.92 -14.37
N LEU A 350 1.07 -13.66 -15.52
CA LEU A 350 0.37 -13.56 -16.79
C LEU A 350 -0.15 -14.92 -17.27
N LEU A 351 0.65 -15.98 -17.17
CA LEU A 351 0.22 -17.34 -17.56
C LEU A 351 -1.03 -17.77 -16.78
N LEU A 352 -1.00 -17.60 -15.46
CA LEU A 352 -2.12 -17.97 -14.60
C LEU A 352 -3.28 -16.99 -14.70
N GLY A 353 -2.99 -15.70 -14.87
CA GLY A 353 -3.99 -14.66 -15.12
C GLY A 353 -4.80 -14.91 -16.39
N LEU A 354 -4.14 -15.32 -17.47
CA LEU A 354 -4.80 -15.67 -18.73
C LEU A 354 -5.71 -16.90 -18.60
N SER A 355 -5.38 -17.84 -17.69
CA SER A 355 -6.23 -19.01 -17.46
C SER A 355 -7.66 -18.66 -17.03
N PHE A 356 -7.85 -17.54 -16.31
CA PHE A 356 -9.17 -17.05 -15.90
C PHE A 356 -10.05 -16.59 -17.08
N PHE A 357 -9.44 -16.23 -18.22
CA PHE A 357 -10.17 -15.89 -19.44
C PHE A 357 -10.48 -17.10 -20.32
N ILE A 358 -9.79 -18.22 -20.12
CA ILE A 358 -9.90 -19.41 -20.96
C ILE A 358 -10.86 -20.43 -20.32
N ILE A 359 -10.79 -20.59 -19.00
CA ILE A 359 -11.50 -21.66 -18.29
C ILE A 359 -12.96 -21.25 -18.04
N PRO A 360 -13.94 -22.11 -18.38
CA PRO A 360 -15.35 -21.79 -18.21
C PRO A 360 -15.73 -21.77 -16.72
N ALA A 361 -16.47 -20.74 -16.32
CA ALA A 361 -17.02 -20.57 -14.98
C ALA A 361 -18.05 -21.64 -14.62
N HIS A 362 -18.74 -22.19 -15.62
CA HIS A 362 -19.81 -23.16 -15.43
C HIS A 362 -19.49 -24.45 -16.20
N GLY A 363 -20.06 -25.56 -15.75
CA GLY A 363 -19.95 -26.84 -16.45
C GLY A 363 -20.51 -26.79 -17.89
N PRO A 364 -20.25 -27.84 -18.70
CA PRO A 364 -20.56 -27.87 -20.13
C PRO A 364 -22.05 -27.72 -20.47
N SER A 365 -22.95 -27.87 -19.48
CA SER A 365 -24.40 -27.73 -19.65
C SER A 365 -24.90 -26.28 -19.73
N ARG A 366 -24.07 -25.28 -19.41
CA ARG A 366 -24.43 -23.85 -19.48
C ARG A 366 -23.67 -23.15 -20.60
N LYS A 367 -24.19 -21.99 -21.02
CA LYS A 367 -23.52 -21.11 -21.99
C LYS A 367 -22.10 -20.80 -21.50
N TYR A 368 -21.13 -20.87 -22.41
CA TYR A 368 -19.75 -20.54 -22.10
C TYR A 368 -19.65 -19.11 -21.57
N GLU A 369 -19.14 -19.00 -20.35
CA GLU A 369 -18.76 -17.77 -19.69
C GLU A 369 -17.41 -18.04 -19.05
N ALA A 370 -16.38 -17.25 -19.36
CA ALA A 370 -15.08 -17.36 -18.71
C ALA A 370 -15.18 -17.00 -17.22
N LEU A 371 -14.22 -17.43 -16.40
CA LEU A 371 -14.20 -17.08 -14.98
C LEU A 371 -14.27 -15.58 -14.76
N ILE A 372 -13.53 -14.81 -15.57
CA ILE A 372 -13.59 -13.34 -15.59
C ILE A 372 -13.82 -12.83 -17.01
N SER A 373 -14.51 -11.70 -17.14
CA SER A 373 -14.71 -10.98 -18.40
C SER A 373 -13.75 -9.81 -18.54
N TRP A 374 -13.52 -9.35 -19.78
CA TRP A 374 -12.69 -8.17 -20.04
C TRP A 374 -13.20 -6.92 -19.31
N LYS A 375 -14.54 -6.77 -19.24
CA LYS A 375 -15.18 -5.63 -18.58
C LYS A 375 -14.89 -5.62 -17.07
N GLU A 376 -14.93 -6.79 -16.42
CA GLU A 376 -14.61 -6.93 -14.99
C GLU A 376 -13.13 -6.64 -14.74
N PHE A 377 -12.23 -7.23 -15.54
CA PHE A 377 -10.80 -6.96 -15.46
C PHE A 377 -10.48 -5.48 -15.65
N GLN A 378 -11.05 -4.85 -16.69
CA GLN A 378 -10.82 -3.43 -17.01
C GLN A 378 -11.26 -2.52 -15.86
N ALA A 379 -12.34 -2.87 -15.14
CA ALA A 379 -12.86 -2.09 -14.03
C ALA A 379 -11.94 -2.13 -12.79
N LEU A 380 -11.26 -3.26 -12.56
CA LEU A 380 -10.37 -3.45 -11.41
C LEU A 380 -8.89 -3.09 -11.70
N MET A 381 -8.51 -3.04 -12.97
CA MET A 381 -7.15 -2.69 -13.38
C MET A 381 -6.77 -1.27 -12.93
N PRO A 382 -5.71 -1.09 -12.13
CA PRO A 382 -5.30 0.23 -11.64
C PRO A 382 -4.47 0.98 -12.69
N TRP A 383 -5.13 1.44 -13.76
CA TRP A 383 -4.50 2.20 -14.84
C TRP A 383 -3.73 3.44 -14.37
N LYS A 384 -4.24 4.09 -13.30
CA LYS A 384 -3.57 5.23 -12.67
C LYS A 384 -2.19 4.84 -12.13
N VAL A 385 -2.09 3.69 -11.47
CA VAL A 385 -0.83 3.18 -10.92
C VAL A 385 0.09 2.76 -12.06
N ALA A 386 -0.42 2.03 -13.06
CA ALA A 386 0.36 1.62 -14.23
C ALA A 386 1.08 2.81 -14.90
N LEU A 387 0.35 3.89 -15.19
CA LEU A 387 0.92 5.10 -15.80
C LEU A 387 1.83 5.88 -14.85
N LEU A 388 1.46 5.98 -13.57
CA LEU A 388 2.27 6.67 -12.55
C LEU A 388 3.65 6.06 -12.43
N VAL A 389 3.69 4.73 -12.35
CA VAL A 389 4.89 3.93 -12.24
C VAL A 389 5.78 4.13 -13.48
N GLY A 390 5.21 4.10 -14.68
CA GLY A 390 5.93 4.40 -15.92
C GLY A 390 6.57 5.80 -15.97
N GLY A 391 5.87 6.82 -15.46
CA GLY A 391 6.43 8.16 -15.32
C GLY A 391 7.57 8.25 -14.31
N GLY A 392 7.51 7.45 -13.25
CA GLY A 392 8.59 7.31 -12.27
C GLY A 392 9.85 6.68 -12.85
N PHE A 393 9.70 5.66 -13.69
CA PHE A 393 10.83 5.04 -14.41
C PHE A 393 11.45 5.98 -15.42
N ALA A 394 10.61 6.68 -16.18
CA ALA A 394 11.10 7.73 -17.06
C ALA A 394 11.93 8.73 -16.25
N LEU A 395 11.40 9.24 -15.13
CA LEU A 395 12.11 10.17 -14.25
C LEU A 395 13.46 9.59 -13.77
N ALA A 396 13.49 8.36 -13.28
CA ALA A 396 14.70 7.69 -12.80
C ALA A 396 15.77 7.62 -13.91
N GLU A 397 15.41 7.14 -15.09
CA GLU A 397 16.33 7.04 -16.23
C GLU A 397 16.78 8.43 -16.71
N GLY A 398 15.87 9.42 -16.76
CA GLY A 398 16.22 10.80 -17.08
C GLY A 398 17.15 11.45 -16.04
N THR A 399 17.04 11.08 -14.77
CA THR A 399 17.91 11.56 -13.68
C THR A 399 19.34 11.02 -13.86
N LYS A 400 19.47 9.78 -14.34
CA LYS A 400 20.74 9.15 -14.68
C LYS A 400 21.35 9.72 -15.96
N GLU A 401 20.59 9.79 -17.05
CA GLU A 401 21.03 10.30 -18.36
C GLU A 401 21.44 11.78 -18.29
N SER A 402 20.77 12.59 -17.47
CA SER A 402 21.12 13.99 -17.26
C SER A 402 22.35 14.22 -16.38
N GLY A 403 22.81 13.20 -15.65
CA GLY A 403 23.83 13.32 -14.62
C GLY A 403 23.35 14.02 -13.34
N LEU A 404 22.03 14.20 -13.16
CA LEU A 404 21.47 14.78 -11.95
C LEU A 404 21.68 13.88 -10.73
N SER A 405 21.65 12.56 -10.93
CA SER A 405 21.90 11.57 -9.86
C SER A 405 23.28 11.77 -9.22
N LEU A 406 24.32 11.93 -10.05
CA LEU A 406 25.69 12.18 -9.61
C LEU A 406 25.81 13.52 -8.86
N TRP A 407 25.17 14.56 -9.38
CA TRP A 407 25.20 15.88 -8.73
C TRP A 407 24.53 15.87 -7.35
N VAL A 408 23.41 15.17 -7.21
CA VAL A 408 22.74 14.98 -5.91
C VAL A 408 23.62 14.17 -4.95
N ALA A 409 24.27 13.11 -5.44
CA ALA A 409 25.22 12.31 -4.66
C ALA A 409 26.38 13.15 -4.11
N GLU A 410 26.99 14.02 -4.93
CA GLU A 410 28.06 14.92 -4.50
C GLU A 410 27.60 15.90 -3.40
N LEU A 411 26.40 16.47 -3.52
CA LEU A 411 25.85 17.37 -2.49
C LEU A 411 25.61 16.69 -1.14
N LEU A 412 25.32 15.39 -1.17
CA LEU A 412 24.99 14.61 0.01
C LEU A 412 26.19 13.89 0.63
N THR A 413 27.38 14.01 0.02
CA THR A 413 28.64 13.46 0.54
C THR A 413 28.91 13.82 2.02
N PRO A 414 28.62 15.04 2.53
CA PRO A 414 28.81 15.36 3.94
C PRO A 414 27.94 14.53 4.91
N LEU A 415 26.89 13.86 4.45
CA LEU A 415 26.11 12.94 5.29
C LEU A 415 26.84 11.62 5.56
N GLY A 416 27.91 11.31 4.84
CA GLY A 416 28.74 10.12 5.09
C GLY A 416 29.45 10.11 6.45
N ASP A 417 29.51 11.25 7.14
CA ASP A 417 30.04 11.33 8.51
C ASP A 417 29.06 10.79 9.58
N LEU A 418 27.79 10.58 9.22
CA LEU A 418 26.78 10.02 10.12
C LEU A 418 26.85 8.49 10.13
N PRO A 419 26.59 7.82 11.27
CA PRO A 419 26.41 6.38 11.29
C PRO A 419 25.30 5.95 10.32
N ASP A 420 25.51 4.88 9.55
CA ASP A 420 24.59 4.40 8.50
C ASP A 420 23.13 4.28 8.99
N LEU A 421 22.97 3.74 10.21
CA LEU A 421 21.66 3.59 10.84
C LEU A 421 20.97 4.95 11.09
N ALA A 422 21.73 5.99 11.47
CA ALA A 422 21.18 7.32 11.68
C ALA A 422 20.68 7.92 10.35
N THR A 423 21.41 7.73 9.25
CA THR A 423 21.00 8.15 7.90
C THR A 423 19.70 7.47 7.47
N ILE A 424 19.58 6.16 7.72
CA ILE A 424 18.33 5.41 7.43
C ILE A 424 17.17 5.93 8.28
N VAL A 425 17.38 6.13 9.58
CA VAL A 425 16.34 6.63 10.49
C VAL A 425 15.83 7.99 10.03
N VAL A 426 16.73 8.91 9.69
CA VAL A 426 16.38 10.25 9.18
C VAL A 426 15.59 10.13 7.87
N ALA A 427 16.04 9.30 6.92
CA ALA A 427 15.34 9.08 5.66
C ALA A 427 13.93 8.50 5.89
N CYS A 428 13.78 7.49 6.76
CA CYS A 428 12.50 6.91 7.11
C CYS A 428 11.54 7.92 7.75
N ILE A 429 12.03 8.78 8.65
CA ILE A 429 11.21 9.83 9.28
C ILE A 429 10.72 10.86 8.25
N ILE A 430 11.61 11.32 7.37
CA ILE A 430 11.26 12.27 6.30
C ILE A 430 10.19 11.66 5.41
N VAL A 431 10.43 10.45 4.92
CA VAL A 431 9.51 9.76 4.01
C VAL A 431 8.15 9.48 4.67
N THR A 432 8.14 9.01 5.91
CA THR A 432 6.91 8.79 6.69
C THR A 432 6.13 10.09 6.89
N THR A 433 6.82 11.23 7.08
CA THR A 433 6.16 12.53 7.26
C THR A 433 5.57 13.05 5.94
N VAL A 434 6.30 12.92 4.84
CA VAL A 434 5.84 13.38 3.52
C VAL A 434 4.65 12.56 3.04
N THR A 435 4.63 11.26 3.31
CA THR A 435 3.52 10.39 2.88
C THR A 435 2.20 10.65 3.61
N GLU A 436 2.18 11.46 4.68
CA GLU A 436 0.95 11.88 5.34
C GLU A 436 0.21 12.99 4.58
N VAL A 437 0.92 13.70 3.69
CA VAL A 437 0.38 14.82 2.92
C VAL A 437 0.43 14.58 1.41
N ALA A 438 1.07 13.50 0.96
CA ALA A 438 1.22 13.12 -0.43
C ALA A 438 0.94 11.63 -0.63
N SER A 439 0.42 11.25 -1.80
CA SER A 439 0.16 9.85 -2.15
C SER A 439 1.40 8.97 -2.02
N ASN A 440 1.26 7.79 -1.40
CA ASN A 440 2.35 6.83 -1.17
C ASN A 440 3.17 6.53 -2.44
N ALA A 441 2.48 6.33 -3.56
CA ALA A 441 3.11 6.04 -4.86
C ALA A 441 3.90 7.23 -5.40
N ALA A 442 3.40 8.45 -5.20
CA ALA A 442 4.12 9.65 -5.60
C ALA A 442 5.34 9.90 -4.72
N THR A 443 5.19 9.74 -3.39
CA THR A 443 6.28 9.89 -2.43
C THR A 443 7.46 8.99 -2.79
N ILE A 444 7.24 7.69 -2.99
CA ILE A 444 8.35 6.78 -3.30
C ILE A 444 9.02 7.10 -4.65
N THR A 445 8.24 7.52 -5.64
CA THR A 445 8.75 7.87 -6.96
C THR A 445 9.68 9.09 -6.93
N ILE A 446 9.43 10.03 -6.01
CA ILE A 446 10.30 11.19 -5.79
C ILE A 446 11.57 10.77 -5.06
N PHE A 447 11.44 9.92 -4.03
CA PHE A 447 12.56 9.64 -3.12
C PHE A 447 13.53 8.58 -3.63
N LEU A 448 13.11 7.56 -4.39
CA LEU A 448 14.03 6.52 -4.88
C LEU A 448 15.19 7.09 -5.72
N PRO A 449 14.98 7.97 -6.72
CA PRO A 449 16.07 8.58 -7.49
C PRO A 449 17.01 9.47 -6.68
N ILE A 450 16.64 9.86 -5.46
CA ILE A 450 17.44 10.70 -4.56
C ILE A 450 18.22 9.82 -3.57
N LEU A 451 17.54 8.84 -2.97
CA LEU A 451 18.10 7.98 -1.94
C LEU A 451 19.07 6.92 -2.50
N SER A 452 18.88 6.51 -3.74
CA SER A 452 19.73 5.51 -4.41
C SER A 452 21.13 6.08 -4.69
N PRO A 453 21.29 7.25 -5.35
CA PRO A 453 22.59 7.89 -5.50
C PRO A 453 23.19 8.33 -4.16
N LEU A 454 22.37 8.70 -3.17
CA LEU A 454 22.85 8.97 -1.81
C LEU A 454 23.54 7.74 -1.22
N ALA A 455 22.92 6.55 -1.30
CA ALA A 455 23.50 5.32 -0.76
C ALA A 455 24.81 4.95 -1.47
N GLU A 456 24.87 5.13 -2.79
CA GLU A 456 26.10 4.95 -3.57
C GLU A 456 27.21 5.93 -3.13
N ALA A 457 26.86 7.20 -2.89
CA ALA A 457 27.79 8.22 -2.45
C ALA A 457 28.42 7.89 -1.09
N ILE A 458 27.62 7.47 -0.13
CA ILE A 458 28.12 7.13 1.22
C ILE A 458 28.69 5.71 1.30
N HIS A 459 28.82 4.98 0.18
CA HIS A 459 29.25 3.58 0.13
C HIS A 459 28.45 2.62 1.01
N VAL A 460 27.15 2.85 1.14
CA VAL A 460 26.24 1.95 1.85
C VAL A 460 25.46 1.13 0.83
N ASN A 461 25.21 -0.14 1.14
CA ASN A 461 24.38 -0.99 0.29
C ASN A 461 23.04 -0.28 -0.04
N PRO A 462 22.72 -0.02 -1.32
CA PRO A 462 21.51 0.71 -1.68
C PRO A 462 20.22 0.10 -1.10
N LEU A 463 20.16 -1.23 -0.98
CA LEU A 463 19.00 -1.92 -0.39
C LEU A 463 18.81 -1.57 1.10
N TYR A 464 19.88 -1.25 1.81
CA TYR A 464 19.84 -0.90 3.23
C TYR A 464 19.10 0.43 3.49
N VAL A 465 19.06 1.33 2.50
CA VAL A 465 18.32 2.60 2.55
C VAL A 465 16.97 2.48 1.83
N LEU A 466 16.95 1.87 0.64
CA LEU A 466 15.77 1.88 -0.23
C LEU A 466 14.64 0.97 0.26
N ILE A 467 14.94 -0.20 0.83
CA ILE A 467 13.92 -1.10 1.40
C ILE A 467 13.16 -0.42 2.54
N PRO A 468 13.81 0.06 3.62
CA PRO A 468 13.08 0.62 4.76
C PRO A 468 12.30 1.89 4.40
N THR A 469 12.85 2.74 3.54
CA THR A 469 12.15 3.96 3.08
C THR A 469 10.95 3.62 2.20
N THR A 470 11.04 2.61 1.34
CA THR A 470 9.89 2.08 0.58
C THR A 470 8.77 1.62 1.51
N LEU A 471 9.08 0.82 2.53
CA LEU A 471 8.07 0.36 3.48
C LEU A 471 7.44 1.53 4.26
N CYS A 472 8.26 2.51 4.66
CA CYS A 472 7.80 3.71 5.36
C CYS A 472 6.84 4.58 4.55
N THR A 473 6.90 4.57 3.21
CA THR A 473 5.88 5.27 2.39
C THR A 473 4.48 4.70 2.55
N SER A 474 4.33 3.48 3.09
CA SER A 474 3.01 2.91 3.37
C SER A 474 2.50 3.27 4.78
N PHE A 475 3.29 3.99 5.59
CA PHE A 475 2.94 4.40 6.96
C PHE A 475 2.22 5.75 6.99
N SER A 476 1.15 5.85 6.20
CA SER A 476 0.24 7.00 6.14
C SER A 476 -0.94 6.76 7.09
N PHE A 477 -0.75 6.99 8.39
CA PHE A 477 -1.74 6.65 9.43
C PHE A 477 -2.35 7.88 10.14
N LEU A 478 -1.81 9.09 9.97
CA LEU A 478 -2.24 10.26 10.77
C LEU A 478 -3.51 10.95 10.25
N LEU A 479 -3.60 11.18 8.94
CA LEU A 479 -4.64 12.05 8.35
C LEU A 479 -5.64 11.28 7.48
N PRO A 480 -6.95 11.60 7.54
CA PRO A 480 -7.95 10.92 6.69
C PRO A 480 -7.67 11.03 5.20
N VAL A 481 -7.06 12.15 4.79
CA VAL A 481 -6.75 12.46 3.39
C VAL A 481 -5.46 11.77 2.92
N SER A 482 -4.63 11.23 3.82
CA SER A 482 -3.31 10.69 3.45
C SER A 482 -3.37 9.45 2.58
N ASN A 483 -4.42 8.63 2.71
CA ASN A 483 -4.63 7.48 1.83
C ASN A 483 -6.13 7.14 1.75
N PRO A 484 -6.66 6.63 0.61
CA PRO A 484 -8.08 6.32 0.48
C PRO A 484 -8.66 5.33 1.52
N PRO A 485 -7.93 4.30 2.01
CA PRO A 485 -8.40 3.48 3.12
C PRO A 485 -8.84 4.28 4.35
N ASN A 486 -8.06 5.30 4.73
CA ASN A 486 -8.38 6.15 5.87
C ASN A 486 -9.62 7.01 5.58
N ALA A 487 -9.73 7.56 4.37
CA ALA A 487 -10.86 8.39 3.96
C ALA A 487 -12.18 7.60 3.96
N VAL A 488 -12.15 6.34 3.49
CA VAL A 488 -13.31 5.44 3.51
C VAL A 488 -13.82 5.28 4.94
N VAL A 489 -12.95 4.88 5.87
CA VAL A 489 -13.33 4.66 7.26
C VAL A 489 -13.79 5.95 7.94
N PHE A 490 -13.16 7.08 7.63
CA PHE A 490 -13.58 8.39 8.13
C PHE A 490 -14.98 8.79 7.66
N ALA A 491 -15.38 8.39 6.44
CA ALA A 491 -16.71 8.68 5.88
C ALA A 491 -17.86 7.95 6.60
N TYR A 492 -17.59 6.87 7.33
CA TYR A 492 -18.58 6.21 8.20
C TYR A 492 -18.95 7.05 9.44
N GLY A 493 -18.46 8.29 9.56
CA GLY A 493 -19.06 9.34 10.41
C GLY A 493 -18.76 9.26 11.91
N HIS A 494 -18.04 8.22 12.36
CA HIS A 494 -17.84 7.97 13.79
C HIS A 494 -16.47 8.38 14.33
N ILE A 495 -15.55 8.90 13.51
CA ILE A 495 -14.15 9.17 13.88
C ILE A 495 -13.83 10.66 13.77
N ASN A 496 -13.15 11.22 14.77
CA ASN A 496 -12.59 12.56 14.69
C ASN A 496 -11.14 12.52 14.17
N ILE A 497 -10.70 13.60 13.52
CA ILE A 497 -9.31 13.73 13.03
C ILE A 497 -8.29 13.48 14.16
N MET A 498 -8.55 14.01 15.36
CA MET A 498 -7.66 13.83 16.51
C MET A 498 -7.58 12.39 17.01
N ASP A 499 -8.63 11.59 16.83
CA ASP A 499 -8.62 10.16 17.20
C ASP A 499 -7.64 9.42 16.28
N MET A 500 -7.69 9.74 14.98
CA MET A 500 -6.82 9.15 13.96
C MET A 500 -5.37 9.60 14.13
N VAL A 501 -5.11 10.89 14.36
CA VAL A 501 -3.75 11.41 14.60
C VAL A 501 -3.09 10.74 15.81
N LYS A 502 -3.79 10.61 16.95
CA LYS A 502 -3.25 9.95 18.15
C LYS A 502 -2.97 8.47 17.90
N ALA A 503 -3.91 7.78 17.26
CA ALA A 503 -3.75 6.38 16.91
C ALA A 503 -2.57 6.19 15.95
N GLY A 504 -2.54 6.97 14.87
CA GLY A 504 -1.56 6.89 13.80
C GLY A 504 -0.14 7.22 14.24
N LEU A 505 0.06 8.18 15.16
CA LEU A 505 1.39 8.52 15.65
C LEU A 505 2.06 7.31 16.31
N GLY A 506 1.32 6.56 17.13
CA GLY A 506 1.83 5.33 17.73
C GLY A 506 2.13 4.26 16.68
N VAL A 507 1.28 4.11 15.66
CA VAL A 507 1.48 3.12 14.59
C VAL A 507 2.64 3.48 13.67
N ASN A 508 2.87 4.76 13.34
CA ASN A 508 4.05 5.22 12.60
C ASN A 508 5.33 4.86 13.35
N VAL A 509 5.38 5.11 14.67
CA VAL A 509 6.54 4.75 15.50
C VAL A 509 6.74 3.23 15.53
N ILE A 510 5.67 2.46 15.75
CA ILE A 510 5.71 0.99 15.71
C ILE A 510 6.24 0.50 14.35
N GLY A 511 5.78 1.08 13.25
CA GLY A 511 6.17 0.69 11.90
C GLY A 511 7.62 0.98 11.60
N VAL A 512 8.09 2.20 11.87
CA VAL A 512 9.50 2.57 11.68
C VAL A 512 10.41 1.66 12.51
N LEU A 513 10.07 1.41 13.78
CA LEU A 513 10.86 0.52 14.64
C LEU A 513 10.84 -0.93 14.16
N ALA A 514 9.70 -1.45 13.70
CA ALA A 514 9.59 -2.81 13.17
C ALA A 514 10.42 -3.00 11.88
N VAL A 515 10.41 -2.00 11.01
CA VAL A 515 11.21 -1.99 9.78
C VAL A 515 12.70 -1.91 10.09
N LEU A 516 13.11 -1.03 10.99
CA LEU A 516 14.52 -0.93 11.41
C LEU A 516 15.00 -2.22 12.07
N LEU A 517 14.20 -2.81 12.95
CA LEU A 517 14.49 -4.10 13.57
C LEU A 517 14.69 -5.17 12.49
N ALA A 518 13.80 -5.25 11.51
CA ALA A 518 13.89 -6.23 10.43
C ALA A 518 15.17 -6.07 9.60
N VAL A 519 15.45 -4.84 9.17
CA VAL A 519 16.59 -4.52 8.32
C VAL A 519 17.92 -4.80 9.01
N VAL A 520 18.03 -4.55 10.32
CA VAL A 520 19.25 -4.81 11.12
C VAL A 520 19.39 -6.29 11.54
N THR A 521 18.30 -7.06 11.59
CA THR A 521 18.33 -8.45 12.07
C THR A 521 18.26 -9.48 10.95
N TRP A 522 17.06 -9.79 10.43
CA TRP A 522 16.89 -10.81 9.38
C TRP A 522 17.03 -10.28 7.95
N GLY A 523 17.03 -8.96 7.75
CA GLY A 523 17.32 -8.32 6.48
C GLY A 523 18.78 -8.50 6.05
N VAL A 524 19.72 -8.36 6.99
CA VAL A 524 21.16 -8.57 6.76
C VAL A 524 21.47 -9.93 6.13
N PRO A 525 21.11 -11.09 6.73
CA PRO A 525 21.42 -12.39 6.13
C PRO A 525 20.63 -12.67 4.83
N LEU A 526 19.53 -11.98 4.58
CA LEU A 526 18.68 -12.20 3.41
C LEU A 526 19.19 -11.47 2.16
N PHE A 527 19.81 -10.30 2.34
CA PHE A 527 20.26 -9.41 1.25
C PHE A 527 21.73 -8.97 1.35
N SER A 528 22.48 -9.44 2.33
CA SER A 528 23.87 -9.03 2.61
C SER A 528 24.01 -7.51 2.77
N LEU A 529 23.11 -6.92 3.56
CA LEU A 529 22.97 -5.47 3.73
C LEU A 529 24.17 -4.80 4.42
N ASP A 530 24.98 -5.58 5.12
CA ASP A 530 26.19 -5.19 5.83
C ASP A 530 27.40 -4.97 4.92
N THR A 531 27.32 -5.41 3.65
CA THR A 531 28.40 -5.28 2.68
C THR A 531 27.99 -4.43 1.49
N TYR A 532 28.91 -3.62 0.97
CA TYR A 532 28.70 -2.94 -0.29
C TYR A 532 28.74 -3.97 -1.43
N PRO A 533 27.67 -4.11 -2.21
CA PRO A 533 27.57 -5.19 -3.17
C PRO A 533 28.30 -4.88 -4.48
N ASP A 534 28.91 -5.91 -5.10
CA ASP A 534 29.66 -5.77 -6.36
C ASP A 534 28.82 -5.28 -7.55
N TRP A 535 27.48 -5.41 -7.46
CA TRP A 535 26.57 -4.94 -8.50
C TRP A 535 26.26 -3.43 -8.40
N ALA A 536 26.56 -2.79 -7.26
CA ALA A 536 26.31 -1.37 -7.08
C ALA A 536 27.46 -0.53 -7.68
N PRO A 537 27.17 0.60 -8.36
CA PRO A 537 28.20 1.46 -8.93
C PRO A 537 29.16 1.98 -7.88
N VAL A 538 30.45 2.08 -8.21
CA VAL A 538 31.45 2.76 -7.37
C VAL A 538 31.70 4.13 -8.00
N LEU A 539 31.34 5.20 -7.28
CA LEU A 539 31.48 6.56 -7.80
C LEU A 539 32.97 6.98 -7.84
N PRO A 540 33.45 7.61 -8.93
CA PRO A 540 34.84 8.04 -9.02
C PRO A 540 35.13 9.17 -8.00
N GLY A 541 36.04 8.90 -7.06
CA GLY A 541 36.35 9.78 -5.91
C GLY A 541 36.12 9.10 -4.57
N PHE A 542 35.36 8.02 -4.59
CA PHE A 542 34.98 7.17 -3.48
C PHE A 542 35.76 5.85 -3.61
N ASN A 543 37.08 5.95 -3.42
CA ASN A 543 37.98 4.83 -3.19
C ASN A 543 38.32 4.85 -1.69
N SER A 544 37.41 4.42 -0.82
CA SER A 544 37.82 4.06 0.54
C SER A 544 38.48 2.68 0.47
N THR A 545 39.78 2.68 0.14
CA THR A 545 40.67 1.63 0.61
C THR A 545 40.72 1.70 2.14
N THR A 546 39.82 1.01 2.82
CA THR A 546 40.04 0.20 4.05
C THR A 546 38.69 -0.30 4.60
N PRO A 547 38.67 -1.53 5.15
CA PRO A 547 37.46 -2.25 5.57
C PRO A 547 36.77 -1.66 6.80
#